data_AF-A0A1I5HR54-F1
#
_entry.id   AF-A0A1I5HR54-F1
#
_cell.length_a   1.000
_cell.length_b   1.000
_cell.length_c   1.000
_cell.angle_alpha   90.00
_cell.angle_beta   90.00
_cell.angle_gamma   90.00
#
_symmetry.space_group_name_H-M   'P 1'
#
loop_
_entity.id
_entity.type
_entity.pdbx_description
1 polymer ?
#
loop_
_entity_poly.entity_id
_entity_poly.type
_entity_poly.pdbx_seq_one_letter_code
_entity_poly.pdbx_strand_id
1 'polypeptide(L)'
;MIFGTMFLGGVKKFKDQKIQTKFLLIGIPIAPIEGDSMLVTKVVPGGRQGIPLKLNTQSVIAGYTRVLTLVGAFMLIMLGLNNHVPVMTALGVLLAGLAVYLYFFFGRSTAQENEMREMVGDLTGFYVMPEWLESAMAYHLFNSLRAAYETGGRLWQDDVRNGVRLDVRCMYVLALLYAVYDPCEGSEQLRAKARELYEGGGKLVAMR
;
A
#
# COMPACT_ATOMS: atom_id res chain seq x y z
N MET A 1 -5.63 -27.37 14.32
CA MET A 1 -4.29 -26.80 14.08
C MET A 1 -4.30 -26.22 12.68
N ILE A 2 -4.12 -24.91 12.53
CA ILE A 2 -4.03 -24.27 11.21
C ILE A 2 -2.54 -24.23 10.85
N PHE A 3 -2.12 -25.07 9.92
CA PHE A 3 -0.80 -25.04 9.29
C PHE A 3 -0.99 -24.59 7.84
N GLY A 4 -0.30 -23.52 7.44
CA GLY A 4 -0.43 -23.00 6.08
C GLY A 4 -0.04 -21.54 5.98
N THR A 5 -0.53 -20.86 4.94
CA THR A 5 -0.26 -19.44 4.72
C THR A 5 -1.54 -18.63 4.69
N MET A 6 -1.50 -17.41 5.20
CA MET A 6 -2.65 -16.51 5.18
C MET A 6 -2.19 -15.08 5.02
N PHE A 7 -2.95 -14.31 4.23
CA PHE A 7 -2.73 -12.88 4.12
C PHE A 7 -3.34 -12.16 5.34
N LEU A 8 -2.49 -11.49 6.12
CA LEU A 8 -2.85 -10.71 7.31
C LEU A 8 -2.37 -9.26 7.15
N GLY A 9 -2.54 -8.45 8.20
CA GLY A 9 -1.93 -7.12 8.23
C GLY A 9 -2.59 -6.09 7.32
N GLY A 10 -3.90 -6.18 7.09
CA GLY A 10 -4.61 -5.21 6.24
C GLY A 10 -4.36 -3.75 6.66
N VAL A 11 -3.65 -3.01 5.83
CA VAL A 11 -3.34 -1.58 6.01
C VAL A 11 -3.58 -0.82 4.72
N LYS A 12 -3.55 0.52 4.82
CA LYS A 12 -3.63 1.45 3.69
C LYS A 12 -4.84 1.19 2.79
N LYS A 13 -6.00 0.91 3.40
CA LYS A 13 -7.26 0.72 2.66
C LYS A 13 -7.62 2.02 1.94
N PHE A 14 -7.81 1.95 0.64
CA PHE A 14 -8.29 3.06 -0.18
C PHE A 14 -9.13 2.50 -1.33
N LYS A 15 -10.34 3.04 -1.51
CA LYS A 15 -11.40 2.43 -2.33
C LYS A 15 -11.57 0.95 -1.92
N ASP A 16 -11.65 0.04 -2.89
CA ASP A 16 -11.78 -1.41 -2.64
C ASP A 16 -10.42 -2.15 -2.56
N GLN A 17 -9.31 -1.41 -2.49
CA GLN A 17 -7.96 -1.98 -2.48
C GLN A 17 -7.29 -1.78 -1.12
N LYS A 18 -6.48 -2.74 -0.70
CA LYS A 18 -5.70 -2.69 0.56
C LYS A 18 -4.40 -3.46 0.45
N ILE A 19 -3.41 -3.07 1.23
CA ILE A 19 -2.14 -3.80 1.33
C ILE A 19 -2.27 -4.90 2.38
N GLN A 20 -1.80 -6.09 2.04
CA GLN A 20 -1.75 -7.24 2.94
C GLN A 20 -0.47 -8.01 2.73
N THR A 21 0.04 -8.61 3.81
CA THR A 21 1.25 -9.44 3.76
C THR A 21 0.88 -10.88 4.04
N LYS A 22 1.46 -11.79 3.28
CA LYS A 22 1.29 -13.23 3.50
C LYS A 22 2.21 -13.69 4.63
N PHE A 23 1.65 -14.46 5.55
CA PHE A 23 2.38 -15.03 6.67
C PHE A 23 2.32 -16.55 6.63
N LEU A 24 3.40 -17.19 7.10
CA LEU A 24 3.38 -18.57 7.53
C LEU A 24 2.71 -18.67 8.90
N LEU A 25 1.69 -19.51 9.02
CA LEU A 25 0.91 -19.71 10.24
C LEU A 25 1.20 -21.09 10.86
N ILE A 26 1.51 -21.08 12.16
CA ILE A 26 1.46 -22.26 13.04
C ILE A 26 0.66 -21.84 14.28
N GLY A 27 -0.66 -21.81 14.15
CA GLY A 27 -1.58 -21.23 15.15
C GLY A 27 -1.54 -19.70 15.24
N ILE A 28 -0.34 -19.12 15.27
CA ILE A 28 -0.05 -17.68 15.21
C ILE A 28 0.85 -17.36 13.99
N PRO A 29 0.91 -16.10 13.51
CA PRO A 29 1.89 -15.71 12.49
C PRO A 29 3.30 -15.91 13.01
N ILE A 30 4.10 -16.70 12.29
CA ILE A 30 5.50 -16.99 12.65
C ILE A 30 6.42 -16.03 11.92
N ALA A 31 6.37 -16.04 10.59
CA ALA A 31 7.19 -15.21 9.72
C ALA A 31 6.36 -14.65 8.55
N PRO A 32 6.59 -13.40 8.13
CA PRO A 32 6.13 -12.96 6.82
C PRO A 32 6.88 -13.77 5.75
N ILE A 33 6.20 -14.07 4.65
CA ILE A 33 6.88 -14.62 3.48
C ILE A 33 7.52 -13.45 2.75
N GLU A 34 8.83 -13.52 2.54
CA GLU A 34 9.59 -12.47 1.86
C GLU A 34 9.02 -12.19 0.46
N GLY A 35 8.93 -10.91 0.08
CA GLY A 35 8.35 -10.48 -1.20
C GLY A 35 6.82 -10.60 -1.33
N ASP A 36 6.13 -11.30 -0.43
CA ASP A 36 4.70 -11.60 -0.58
C ASP A 36 3.78 -10.54 0.08
N SER A 37 4.13 -9.25 -0.03
CA SER A 37 3.13 -8.19 0.18
C SER A 37 2.36 -7.96 -1.11
N MET A 38 1.06 -7.73 -0.99
CA MET A 38 0.18 -7.62 -2.15
C MET A 38 -0.81 -6.48 -1.95
N LEU A 39 -1.01 -5.70 -3.01
CA LEU A 39 -2.18 -4.82 -3.11
C LEU A 39 -3.35 -5.68 -3.56
N VAL A 40 -4.19 -6.05 -2.62
CA VAL A 40 -5.34 -6.92 -2.88
C VAL A 40 -6.42 -6.11 -3.58
N THR A 41 -6.76 -6.51 -4.79
CA THR A 41 -7.81 -5.88 -5.61
C THR A 41 -9.11 -6.67 -5.59
N LYS A 42 -9.02 -8.01 -5.47
CA LYS A 42 -10.18 -8.90 -5.36
C LYS A 42 -9.92 -10.03 -4.38
N VAL A 43 -10.94 -10.41 -3.63
CA VAL A 43 -10.95 -11.61 -2.80
C VAL A 43 -11.63 -12.71 -3.60
N VAL A 44 -10.97 -13.85 -3.79
CA VAL A 44 -11.48 -14.99 -4.55
C VAL A 44 -11.65 -16.20 -3.63
N PRO A 45 -12.56 -17.15 -3.94
CA PRO A 45 -12.65 -18.39 -3.18
C PRO A 45 -11.27 -19.09 -3.14
N GLY A 46 -10.74 -19.31 -1.94
CA GLY A 46 -9.43 -19.94 -1.75
C GLY A 46 -8.21 -19.01 -1.84
N GLY A 47 -8.37 -17.70 -2.03
CA GLY A 47 -7.22 -16.80 -2.13
C GLY A 47 -7.51 -15.31 -2.27
N ARG A 48 -6.48 -14.57 -2.68
CA ARG A 48 -6.56 -13.14 -2.98
C ARG A 48 -5.84 -12.89 -4.31
N GLN A 49 -6.40 -12.00 -5.11
CA GLN A 49 -5.79 -11.52 -6.35
C GLN A 49 -5.37 -10.07 -6.15
N GLY A 50 -4.24 -9.71 -6.76
CA GLY A 50 -3.64 -8.41 -6.57
C GLY A 50 -2.29 -8.29 -7.28
N ILE A 51 -1.68 -7.13 -7.13
CA ILE A 51 -0.32 -6.89 -7.63
C ILE A 51 0.70 -7.11 -6.50
N PRO A 52 1.83 -7.79 -6.76
CA PRO A 52 2.90 -7.91 -5.79
C PRO A 52 3.49 -6.53 -5.48
N LEU A 53 3.88 -6.35 -4.22
CA LEU A 53 4.50 -5.16 -3.67
C LEU A 53 5.74 -5.55 -2.90
N LYS A 54 6.66 -4.59 -2.75
CA LYS A 54 7.73 -4.69 -1.75
C LYS A 54 7.14 -4.98 -0.38
N LEU A 55 7.89 -5.73 0.44
CA LEU A 55 7.46 -6.10 1.79
C LEU A 55 7.08 -4.84 2.59
N ASN A 56 5.81 -4.73 2.97
CA ASN A 56 5.31 -3.55 3.65
C ASN A 56 5.40 -3.73 5.17
N THR A 57 6.36 -3.05 5.81
CA THR A 57 6.62 -3.18 7.25
C THR A 57 5.39 -2.81 8.10
N GLN A 58 4.59 -1.82 7.69
CA GLN A 58 3.37 -1.46 8.44
C GLN A 58 2.33 -2.58 8.41
N SER A 59 2.15 -3.23 7.25
CA SER A 59 1.31 -4.43 7.12
C SER A 59 1.85 -5.57 7.98
N VAL A 60 3.17 -5.78 8.00
CA VAL A 60 3.80 -6.82 8.83
C VAL A 60 3.51 -6.59 10.32
N ILE A 61 3.78 -5.37 10.81
CA ILE A 61 3.52 -4.98 12.21
C ILE A 61 2.05 -5.11 12.53
N ALA A 62 1.16 -4.68 11.64
CA ALA A 62 -0.29 -4.82 11.82
C ALA A 62 -0.70 -6.29 11.93
N GLY A 63 -0.08 -7.18 11.15
CA GLY A 63 -0.33 -8.62 11.18
C GLY A 63 0.00 -9.23 12.53
N TYR A 64 1.22 -8.98 13.03
CA TYR A 64 1.65 -9.48 14.33
C TYR A 64 0.86 -8.88 15.49
N THR A 65 0.83 -7.55 15.58
CA THR A 65 0.26 -6.86 16.74
C THR A 65 -1.21 -7.18 16.92
N ARG A 66 -2.03 -7.19 15.85
CA ARG A 66 -3.46 -7.52 15.96
C ARG A 66 -3.70 -8.96 16.41
N VAL A 67 -2.96 -9.93 15.88
CA VAL A 67 -3.13 -11.34 16.28
C VAL A 67 -2.64 -11.56 17.70
N LEU A 68 -1.44 -11.09 18.04
CA LEU A 68 -0.85 -11.29 19.36
C LEU A 68 -1.63 -10.57 20.47
N THR A 69 -2.14 -9.36 20.21
CA THR A 69 -2.97 -8.64 21.18
C THR A 69 -4.32 -9.33 21.41
N LEU A 70 -4.97 -9.85 20.35
CA LEU A 70 -6.21 -10.62 20.50
C LEU A 70 -5.98 -11.93 21.28
N VAL A 71 -4.94 -12.68 20.91
CA VAL A 71 -4.61 -13.95 21.58
C VAL A 71 -4.21 -13.71 23.04
N GLY A 72 -3.39 -12.70 23.30
CA GLY A 72 -3.00 -12.30 24.66
C GLY A 72 -4.20 -11.83 25.49
N ALA A 73 -5.10 -11.03 24.91
CA ALA A 73 -6.31 -10.58 25.59
C ALA A 73 -7.19 -11.76 25.99
N PHE A 74 -7.43 -12.69 25.06
CA PHE A 74 -8.20 -13.90 25.31
C PHE A 74 -7.59 -14.75 26.44
N MET A 75 -6.27 -15.00 26.40
CA MET A 75 -5.59 -15.79 27.44
C MET A 75 -5.68 -15.13 28.81
N LEU A 76 -5.44 -13.82 28.92
CA LEU A 76 -5.49 -13.11 30.20
C LEU A 76 -6.90 -13.08 30.81
N ILE A 77 -7.93 -12.89 29.98
CA ILE A 77 -9.33 -12.93 30.43
C ILE A 77 -9.67 -14.32 30.95
N MET A 78 -9.34 -15.38 30.21
CA MET A 78 -9.64 -16.75 30.61
C MET A 78 -8.89 -17.15 31.90
N LEU A 79 -7.60 -16.81 32.00
CA LEU A 79 -6.80 -17.09 33.19
C LEU A 79 -7.30 -16.31 34.41
N GLY A 80 -7.65 -15.03 34.24
CA GLY A 80 -8.17 -14.19 35.31
C GLY A 80 -9.53 -14.65 35.83
N LEU A 81 -10.42 -15.07 34.93
CA LEU A 81 -11.73 -15.63 35.32
C LEU A 81 -11.60 -16.98 36.02
N ASN A 82 -10.78 -17.90 35.48
CA ASN A 82 -10.64 -19.25 36.03
C ASN A 82 -9.95 -19.29 37.40
N ASN A 83 -9.05 -18.34 37.67
CA ASN A 83 -8.31 -18.26 38.93
C ASN A 83 -8.86 -17.18 39.88
N HIS A 84 -9.97 -16.52 39.53
CA HIS A 84 -10.54 -15.41 40.29
C HIS A 84 -9.53 -14.30 40.60
N VAL A 85 -8.69 -13.93 39.63
CA VAL A 85 -7.68 -12.85 39.74
C VAL A 85 -8.16 -11.62 38.95
N PRO A 86 -8.83 -10.64 39.58
CA PRO A 86 -9.50 -9.54 38.87
C PRO A 86 -8.54 -8.67 38.06
N VAL A 87 -7.29 -8.52 38.54
CA VAL A 87 -6.25 -7.75 37.87
C VAL A 87 -5.91 -8.34 36.49
N MET A 88 -5.81 -9.66 36.38
CA MET A 88 -5.53 -10.32 35.09
C MET A 88 -6.69 -10.12 34.11
N THR A 89 -7.93 -10.26 34.59
CA THR A 89 -9.13 -10.00 33.78
C THR A 89 -9.16 -8.55 33.28
N ALA A 90 -8.87 -7.59 34.16
CA ALA A 90 -8.82 -6.17 33.82
C ALA A 90 -7.75 -5.88 32.75
N LEU A 91 -6.53 -6.42 32.89
CA LEU A 91 -5.47 -6.30 31.90
C LEU A 91 -5.87 -6.93 30.55
N GLY A 92 -6.53 -8.08 30.57
CA GLY A 92 -7.03 -8.73 29.37
C GLY A 92 -8.09 -7.88 28.63
N VAL A 93 -9.00 -7.24 29.37
CA VAL A 93 -10.00 -6.32 28.80
C VAL A 93 -9.33 -5.07 28.20
N LEU A 94 -8.33 -4.49 28.89
CA LEU A 94 -7.57 -3.36 28.34
C LEU A 94 -6.85 -3.75 27.04
N LEU A 95 -6.25 -4.94 27.01
CA LEU A 95 -5.57 -5.45 25.82
C LEU A 95 -6.56 -5.74 24.67
N ALA A 96 -7.78 -6.18 24.97
CA ALA A 96 -8.85 -6.32 23.97
C ALA A 96 -9.24 -4.94 23.39
N GLY A 97 -9.35 -3.91 24.23
CA GLY A 97 -9.57 -2.54 23.79
C GLY A 97 -8.46 -2.03 22.87
N LEU A 98 -7.20 -2.31 23.21
CA LEU A 98 -6.05 -2.01 22.35
C LEU A 98 -6.11 -2.77 21.02
N ALA A 99 -6.49 -4.06 21.04
CA ALA A 99 -6.63 -4.87 19.82
C ALA A 99 -7.68 -4.27 18.87
N VAL A 100 -8.82 -3.82 19.41
CA VAL A 100 -9.86 -3.11 18.65
C VAL A 100 -9.29 -1.82 18.04
N TYR A 101 -8.59 -1.01 18.83
CA TYR A 101 -7.94 0.21 18.33
C TYR A 101 -6.97 -0.09 17.17
N LEU A 102 -6.10 -1.09 17.32
CA LEU A 102 -5.15 -1.49 16.29
C LEU A 102 -5.85 -2.03 15.02
N TYR A 103 -7.00 -2.67 15.15
CA TYR A 103 -7.76 -3.16 14.01
C TYR A 103 -8.35 -2.01 13.17
N PHE A 104 -8.86 -0.97 13.81
CA PHE A 104 -9.60 0.11 13.13
C PHE A 104 -8.76 1.34 12.76
N PHE A 105 -7.68 1.62 13.50
CA PHE A 105 -6.94 2.88 13.35
C PHE A 105 -5.50 2.71 12.87
N PHE A 106 -4.84 1.60 13.21
CA PHE A 106 -3.44 1.39 12.82
C PHE A 106 -3.29 1.16 11.31
N GLY A 107 -2.33 1.85 10.69
CA GLY A 107 -1.98 1.69 9.28
C GLY A 107 -2.97 2.35 8.30
N ARG A 108 -3.72 3.37 8.72
CA ARG A 108 -4.54 4.19 7.79
C ARG A 108 -3.65 4.93 6.79
N SER A 109 -4.22 5.21 5.62
CA SER A 109 -3.59 6.05 4.61
C SER A 109 -3.70 7.53 4.96
N THR A 110 -2.70 8.31 4.60
CA THR A 110 -2.74 9.77 4.72
C THR A 110 -3.49 10.38 3.53
N ALA A 111 -3.96 11.62 3.66
CA ALA A 111 -4.64 12.33 2.57
C ALA A 111 -3.73 12.49 1.33
N GLN A 112 -2.46 12.82 1.55
CA GLN A 112 -1.46 12.95 0.49
C GLN A 112 -1.18 11.62 -0.22
N GLU A 113 -1.06 10.51 0.53
CA GLU A 113 -0.95 9.18 -0.08
C GLU A 113 -2.18 8.87 -0.94
N ASN A 114 -3.37 9.20 -0.45
CA ASN A 114 -4.61 8.92 -1.19
C ASN A 114 -4.71 9.72 -2.49
N GLU A 115 -4.33 11.01 -2.49
CA GLU A 115 -4.30 11.85 -3.69
C GLU A 115 -3.35 11.27 -4.76
N MET A 116 -2.14 10.88 -4.34
CA MET A 116 -1.16 10.28 -5.24
C MET A 116 -1.66 8.94 -5.80
N ARG A 117 -2.22 8.09 -4.94
CA ARG A 117 -2.79 6.80 -5.32
C ARG A 117 -3.96 6.95 -6.26
N GLU A 118 -4.79 7.97 -6.07
CA GLU A 118 -5.90 8.30 -6.97
C GLU A 118 -5.38 8.64 -8.36
N MET A 119 -4.38 9.51 -8.46
CA MET A 119 -3.77 9.87 -9.74
C MET A 119 -3.17 8.65 -10.48
N VAL A 120 -2.43 7.79 -9.78
CA VAL A 120 -1.87 6.57 -10.36
C VAL A 120 -2.98 5.59 -10.73
N GLY A 121 -3.98 5.42 -9.87
CA GLY A 121 -5.07 4.47 -10.06
C GLY A 121 -6.02 4.86 -11.19
N ASP A 122 -6.22 6.14 -11.45
CA ASP A 122 -7.08 6.61 -12.55
C ASP A 122 -6.43 6.33 -13.92
N LEU A 123 -5.09 6.27 -13.99
CA LEU A 123 -4.36 5.95 -15.22
C LEU A 123 -4.07 4.45 -15.39
N THR A 124 -3.90 3.71 -14.29
CA THR A 124 -3.42 2.31 -14.32
C THR A 124 -4.46 1.29 -13.85
N GLY A 125 -5.53 1.71 -13.19
CA GLY A 125 -6.48 0.87 -12.48
C GLY A 125 -5.99 0.39 -11.09
N PHE A 126 -4.74 0.67 -10.71
CA PHE A 126 -4.16 0.26 -9.44
C PHE A 126 -3.92 1.46 -8.52
N TYR A 127 -4.67 1.52 -7.42
CA TYR A 127 -4.56 2.62 -6.45
C TYR A 127 -3.39 2.37 -5.50
N VAL A 128 -2.16 2.57 -5.99
CA VAL A 128 -0.90 2.21 -5.33
C VAL A 128 0.08 3.39 -5.35
N MET A 129 0.89 3.52 -4.30
CA MET A 129 2.03 4.44 -4.38
C MET A 129 3.12 3.79 -5.25
N PRO A 130 3.71 4.52 -6.21
CA PRO A 130 4.75 3.97 -7.07
C PRO A 130 5.91 3.35 -6.28
N GLU A 131 6.29 3.98 -5.17
CA GLU A 131 7.40 3.52 -4.31
C GLU A 131 7.18 2.13 -3.69
N TRP A 132 5.92 1.71 -3.51
CA TRP A 132 5.57 0.40 -2.97
C TRP A 132 5.72 -0.72 -3.99
N LEU A 133 5.76 -0.38 -5.28
CA LEU A 133 5.88 -1.36 -6.35
C LEU A 133 7.28 -1.97 -6.35
N GLU A 134 7.35 -3.24 -6.73
CA GLU A 134 8.60 -3.86 -7.16
C GLU A 134 9.03 -3.26 -8.50
N SER A 135 10.34 -3.18 -8.74
CA SER A 135 10.90 -2.55 -9.94
C SER A 135 10.37 -3.16 -11.24
N ALA A 136 10.14 -4.48 -11.28
CA ALA A 136 9.54 -5.16 -12.42
C ALA A 136 8.10 -4.72 -12.69
N MET A 137 7.27 -4.58 -11.64
CA MET A 137 5.89 -4.09 -11.79
C MET A 137 5.86 -2.61 -12.18
N ALA A 138 6.72 -1.80 -11.58
CA ALA A 138 6.88 -0.39 -11.95
C ALA A 138 7.26 -0.24 -13.44
N TYR A 139 8.19 -1.06 -13.93
CA TYR A 139 8.56 -1.12 -15.35
C TYR A 139 7.38 -1.47 -16.26
N HIS A 140 6.58 -2.49 -15.90
CA HIS A 140 5.42 -2.89 -16.69
C HIS A 140 4.35 -1.79 -16.77
N LEU A 141 4.02 -1.16 -15.64
CA LEU A 141 3.08 -0.04 -15.62
C LEU A 141 3.63 1.17 -16.38
N PHE A 142 4.91 1.49 -16.19
CA PHE A 142 5.60 2.56 -16.91
C PHE A 142 5.51 2.36 -18.43
N ASN A 143 5.90 1.20 -18.94
CA ASN A 143 5.88 0.95 -20.39
C ASN A 143 4.48 0.94 -20.98
N SER A 144 3.49 0.41 -20.24
CA SER A 144 2.10 0.39 -20.68
C SER A 144 1.57 1.82 -20.82
N LEU A 145 1.81 2.67 -19.82
CA LEU A 145 1.40 4.07 -19.84
C LEU A 145 2.19 4.88 -20.87
N ARG A 146 3.50 4.61 -21.01
CA ARG A 146 4.37 5.26 -22.00
C ARG A 146 3.89 4.97 -23.40
N ALA A 147 3.63 3.70 -23.74
CA ALA A 147 3.16 3.33 -25.07
C ALA A 147 1.83 4.04 -25.41
N ALA A 148 0.92 4.15 -24.45
CA ALA A 148 -0.33 4.89 -24.62
C ALA A 148 -0.09 6.39 -24.88
N TYR A 149 0.82 7.01 -24.13
CA TYR A 149 1.18 8.43 -24.32
C TYR A 149 1.86 8.69 -25.67
N GLU A 150 2.84 7.85 -26.03
CA GLU A 150 3.68 8.02 -27.23
C GLU A 150 2.97 7.64 -28.53
N THR A 151 1.75 7.08 -28.47
CA THR A 151 0.92 6.80 -29.65
C THR A 151 0.66 8.07 -30.48
N GLY A 152 0.73 9.26 -29.86
CA GLY A 152 0.66 10.55 -30.54
C GLY A 152 1.95 11.01 -31.22
N GLY A 153 2.99 10.18 -31.29
CA GLY A 153 4.29 10.52 -31.89
C GLY A 153 5.15 11.46 -31.05
N ARG A 154 4.84 11.60 -29.75
CA ARG A 154 5.53 12.50 -28.82
C ARG A 154 6.33 11.68 -27.82
N LEU A 155 7.44 12.23 -27.34
CA LEU A 155 8.25 11.64 -26.27
C LEU A 155 7.97 12.37 -24.96
N TRP A 156 7.51 11.65 -23.95
CA TRP A 156 7.12 12.26 -22.67
C TRP A 156 8.29 12.94 -21.96
N GLN A 157 9.53 12.42 -22.10
CA GLN A 157 10.71 13.05 -21.49
C GLN A 157 10.97 14.43 -22.09
N ASP A 158 10.81 14.55 -23.41
CA ASP A 158 11.01 15.83 -24.11
C ASP A 158 9.90 16.80 -23.75
N ASP A 159 8.67 16.34 -23.63
CA ASP A 159 7.54 17.17 -23.18
C ASP A 159 7.77 17.72 -21.76
N VAL A 160 8.23 16.88 -20.82
CA VAL A 160 8.61 17.31 -19.47
C VAL A 160 9.78 18.30 -19.51
N ARG A 161 10.83 18.00 -20.28
CA ARG A 161 12.02 18.86 -20.41
C ARG A 161 11.70 20.20 -21.07
N ASN A 162 10.79 20.25 -22.01
CA ASN A 162 10.39 21.48 -22.71
C ASN A 162 9.27 22.23 -21.97
N GLY A 163 8.77 21.68 -20.85
CA GLY A 163 7.75 22.32 -20.03
C GLY A 163 6.37 22.34 -20.70
N VAL A 164 6.09 21.36 -21.56
CA VAL A 164 4.79 21.24 -22.22
C VAL A 164 3.72 20.91 -21.18
N ARG A 165 2.54 21.54 -21.28
CA ARG A 165 1.46 21.42 -20.30
C ARG A 165 0.30 20.53 -20.74
N LEU A 166 0.52 19.64 -21.71
CA LEU A 166 -0.49 18.66 -22.12
C LEU A 166 -0.37 17.42 -21.21
N ASP A 167 -1.50 16.88 -20.73
CA ASP A 167 -1.54 15.64 -19.96
C ASP A 167 -0.54 15.57 -18.78
N VAL A 168 -0.40 16.68 -18.07
CA VAL A 168 0.58 16.87 -16.98
C VAL A 168 0.46 15.79 -15.90
N ARG A 169 -0.75 15.31 -15.61
CA ARG A 169 -0.98 14.17 -14.70
C ARG A 169 -0.31 12.90 -15.20
N CYS A 170 -0.46 12.57 -16.48
CA CYS A 170 0.14 11.40 -17.09
C CYS A 170 1.67 11.49 -17.08
N MET A 171 2.23 12.65 -17.48
CA MET A 171 3.67 12.88 -17.42
C MET A 171 4.24 12.75 -16.00
N TYR A 172 3.51 13.25 -14.99
CA TYR A 172 3.95 13.11 -13.61
C TYR A 172 3.93 11.66 -13.13
N VAL A 173 2.87 10.90 -13.44
CA VAL A 173 2.81 9.47 -13.11
C VAL A 173 3.88 8.65 -13.85
N LEU A 174 4.14 8.97 -15.12
CA LEU A 174 5.26 8.38 -15.88
C LEU A 174 6.60 8.65 -15.19
N ALA A 175 6.86 9.87 -14.77
CA ALA A 175 8.10 10.23 -14.09
C ALA A 175 8.23 9.55 -12.71
N LEU A 176 7.13 9.40 -11.97
CA LEU A 176 7.10 8.66 -10.71
C LEU A 176 7.43 7.18 -10.91
N LEU A 177 6.82 6.52 -11.90
CA LEU A 177 7.08 5.11 -12.19
C LEU A 177 8.50 4.92 -12.75
N TYR A 178 8.98 5.85 -13.58
CA TYR A 178 10.34 5.82 -14.12
C TYR A 178 11.40 5.90 -13.02
N ALA A 179 11.25 6.80 -12.05
CA ALA A 179 12.17 6.91 -10.92
C ALA A 179 12.21 5.67 -10.01
N VAL A 180 11.11 4.90 -9.94
CA VAL A 180 11.07 3.62 -9.20
C VAL A 180 11.73 2.50 -9.98
N TYR A 181 11.51 2.46 -11.30
CA TYR A 181 12.05 1.44 -12.19
C TYR A 181 13.56 1.61 -12.41
N ASP A 182 14.00 2.84 -12.69
CA ASP A 182 15.38 3.19 -13.07
C ASP A 182 15.88 4.35 -12.19
N PRO A 183 16.21 4.07 -10.90
CA PRO A 183 16.57 5.09 -9.93
C PRO A 183 17.97 5.66 -10.24
N CYS A 184 18.00 6.70 -11.05
CA CYS A 184 19.19 7.46 -11.40
C CYS A 184 18.96 8.97 -11.24
N GLU A 185 20.02 9.76 -11.19
CA GLU A 185 19.93 11.23 -11.04
C GLU A 185 19.04 11.87 -12.13
N GLY A 186 19.14 11.39 -13.37
CA GLY A 186 18.31 11.87 -14.48
C GLY A 186 16.81 11.59 -14.28
N SER A 187 16.45 10.45 -13.70
CA SER A 187 15.06 10.11 -13.39
C SER A 187 14.47 11.02 -12.30
N GLU A 188 15.27 11.36 -11.28
CA GLU A 188 14.86 12.26 -10.20
C GLU A 188 14.70 13.70 -10.70
N GLN A 189 15.59 14.18 -11.58
CA GLN A 189 15.46 15.49 -12.22
C GLN A 189 14.18 15.58 -13.06
N LEU A 190 13.88 14.54 -13.85
CA LEU A 190 12.62 14.46 -14.62
C LEU A 190 11.41 14.45 -13.70
N ARG A 191 11.47 13.70 -12.59
CA ARG A 191 10.40 13.64 -11.57
C ARG A 191 10.15 14.99 -10.93
N ALA A 192 11.21 15.71 -10.55
CA ALA A 192 11.13 17.05 -9.97
C ALA A 192 10.49 18.04 -10.96
N LYS A 193 10.94 18.03 -12.22
CA LYS A 193 10.39 18.91 -13.26
C LYS A 193 8.92 18.59 -13.58
N ALA A 194 8.57 17.31 -13.69
CA ALA A 194 7.18 16.89 -13.91
C ALA A 194 6.28 17.28 -12.72
N ARG A 195 6.81 17.23 -11.49
CA ARG A 195 6.11 17.72 -10.30
C ARG A 195 5.87 19.23 -10.35
N GLU A 196 6.86 20.02 -10.73
CA GLU A 196 6.70 21.47 -10.90
C GLU A 196 5.64 21.81 -11.95
N LEU A 197 5.63 21.09 -13.07
CA LEU A 197 4.58 21.24 -14.08
C LEU A 197 3.20 20.88 -13.52
N TYR A 198 3.11 19.79 -12.75
CA TYR A 198 1.86 19.36 -12.12
C TYR A 198 1.34 20.39 -11.11
N GLU A 199 2.22 20.90 -10.23
CA GLU A 199 1.85 21.89 -9.23
C GLU A 199 1.56 23.27 -9.86
N GLY A 200 2.34 23.68 -10.87
CA GLY A 200 2.25 24.98 -11.56
C GLY A 200 1.24 25.05 -12.72
N GLY A 201 0.74 23.90 -13.17
CA GLY A 201 -0.29 23.78 -14.20
C GLY A 201 -1.62 23.20 -13.70
N GLY A 202 -1.63 22.53 -12.54
CA GLY A 202 -2.71 21.63 -12.13
C GLY A 202 -3.29 21.83 -10.73
N LYS A 203 -2.85 22.82 -9.93
CA LYS A 203 -3.61 23.25 -8.73
C LYS A 203 -4.77 24.20 -9.03
N LEU A 204 -5.01 24.53 -10.30
CA LEU A 204 -6.22 25.25 -10.72
C LEU A 204 -7.30 24.23 -11.09
N VAL A 205 -8.41 24.28 -10.35
CA VAL A 205 -9.66 23.52 -10.54
C VAL A 205 -9.69 22.11 -9.90
N ALA A 206 -9.46 22.04 -8.59
CA ALA A 206 -10.33 21.19 -7.77
C ALA A 206 -11.69 21.90 -7.70
N MET A 207 -12.59 21.58 -8.65
CA MET A 207 -13.96 22.08 -8.64
C MET A 207 -14.68 21.59 -7.37
N ARG A 208 -15.35 22.55 -6.75
CA ARG A 208 -16.31 22.42 -5.65
C ARG A 208 -17.44 21.45 -5.96
#